data_AF-A0A4Y2FQ89-F1
#
_entry.id   AF-A0A4Y2FQ89-F1
#
_cell.length_a   1.000
_cell.length_b   1.000
_cell.length_c   1.000
_cell.angle_alpha   90.00
_cell.angle_beta   90.00
_cell.angle_gamma   90.00
#
_symmetry.space_group_name_H-M   'P 1'
#
loop_
_entity.id
_entity.type
_entity.pdbx_description
1 polymer ?
#
loop_
_entity_poly.entity_id
_entity_poly.type
_entity_poly.pdbx_seq_one_letter_code
_entity_poly.pdbx_strand_id
1 'polypeptide(L)'
;METDISVKVLTTTTVDAWSSCEIQKAQLEYPTIKPILMKKLNSADRPSWQQIAPESPATKRYWALWDSLHLKDGVLYRRWEIDDGSAYRWQLILPKSRIPEVLRETHDSASGGHFGIMKTLNKTRERFYWYRLRADFEKWCRECHSWEARKGPKTRTKGRL
;
A
#
# COMPACT_ATOMS: atom_id res chain seq x y z
N MET A 1 -29.58 24.01 15.62
CA MET A 1 -28.47 23.44 16.40
C MET A 1 -28.79 21.96 16.55
N GLU A 2 -28.26 21.14 15.67
CA GLU A 2 -28.42 19.68 15.71
C GLU A 2 -27.02 19.11 15.50
N THR A 3 -26.49 18.47 16.54
CA THR A 3 -25.17 17.85 16.54
C THR A 3 -25.30 16.45 15.99
N ASP A 4 -24.84 16.24 14.75
CA ASP A 4 -24.72 14.91 14.16
C ASP A 4 -23.47 14.23 14.74
N ILE A 5 -23.72 13.27 15.65
CA ILE A 5 -22.71 12.41 16.26
C ILE A 5 -22.37 11.34 15.23
N SER A 6 -21.39 11.63 14.37
CA SER A 6 -20.78 10.61 13.53
C SER A 6 -19.85 9.74 14.39
N VAL A 7 -20.37 8.58 14.81
CA VAL A 7 -19.64 7.53 15.51
C VAL A 7 -18.52 7.03 14.59
N LYS A 8 -17.30 7.54 14.79
CA LYS A 8 -16.10 6.97 14.17
C LYS A 8 -15.78 5.65 14.85
N VAL A 9 -16.14 4.54 14.19
CA VAL A 9 -15.51 3.25 14.47
C VAL A 9 -14.05 3.37 14.01
N LEU A 10 -13.17 3.77 14.93
CA LEU A 10 -11.72 3.78 14.75
C LEU A 10 -11.23 2.33 14.71
N THR A 11 -11.25 1.72 13.52
CA THR A 11 -10.30 0.64 13.23
C THR A 11 -8.95 1.29 13.01
N THR A 12 -8.15 1.40 14.08
CA THR A 12 -6.73 1.77 14.02
C THR A 12 -6.05 0.85 13.02
N THR A 13 -5.78 1.37 11.83
CA THR A 13 -5.01 0.62 10.84
C THR A 13 -3.56 1.03 11.04
N THR A 14 -2.58 0.14 10.88
CA THR A 14 -1.14 0.45 11.07
C THR A 14 -0.61 1.63 10.25
N VAL A 15 -1.35 2.07 9.23
CA VAL A 15 -1.04 3.30 8.49
C VAL A 15 -1.10 4.54 9.40
N ASP A 16 -1.93 4.51 10.45
CA ASP A 16 -2.00 5.53 11.48
C ASP A 16 -0.88 5.39 12.53
N ALA A 17 -0.05 4.33 12.45
CA ALA A 17 1.02 4.07 13.40
C ALA A 17 2.40 4.58 12.96
N TRP A 18 2.63 4.80 11.66
CA TRP A 18 3.92 5.32 11.18
C TRP A 18 3.90 6.84 11.07
N SER A 19 4.93 7.48 11.63
CA SER A 19 5.12 8.93 11.47
C SER A 19 5.54 9.27 10.03
N SER A 20 5.20 10.49 9.59
CA SER A 20 5.63 11.00 8.28
C SER A 20 7.16 10.98 8.11
N CYS A 21 7.91 11.24 9.18
CA CYS A 21 9.38 11.19 9.20
C CYS A 21 9.90 9.77 8.91
N GLU A 22 9.37 8.75 9.58
CA GLU A 22 9.76 7.36 9.37
C GLU A 22 9.49 6.90 7.93
N ILE A 23 8.33 7.29 7.39
CA ILE A 23 7.95 6.92 6.03
C ILE A 23 8.79 7.66 5.00
N GLN A 24 9.03 8.95 5.19
CA GLN A 24 9.89 9.72 4.31
C GLN A 24 11.30 9.12 4.27
N LYS A 25 11.88 8.81 5.44
CA LYS A 25 13.19 8.15 5.53
C LYS A 25 13.20 6.84 4.74
N ALA A 26 12.20 5.99 4.93
CA ALA A 26 12.10 4.72 4.20
C ALA A 26 11.94 4.91 2.68
N GLN A 27 11.24 5.96 2.22
CA GLN A 27 11.14 6.30 0.79
C GLN A 27 12.48 6.81 0.22
N LEU A 28 13.23 7.60 1.00
CA LEU A 28 14.55 8.12 0.63
C LEU A 28 15.64 7.03 0.60
N GLU A 29 15.51 5.98 1.41
CA GLU A 29 16.40 4.82 1.40
C GLU A 29 16.08 3.86 0.25
N TYR A 30 14.88 3.91 -0.31
CA TYR A 30 14.45 2.93 -1.31
C TYR A 30 14.82 3.34 -2.75
N PRO A 31 15.70 2.60 -3.46
CA PRO A 31 16.29 3.05 -4.73
C PRO A 31 15.30 3.36 -5.86
N THR A 32 14.10 2.78 -5.82
CA THR A 32 13.11 3.00 -6.89
C THR A 32 12.17 4.18 -6.61
N ILE A 33 12.01 4.59 -5.35
CA ILE A 33 11.19 5.76 -4.95
C ILE A 33 12.07 7.00 -4.80
N LYS A 34 13.26 6.84 -4.20
CA LYS A 34 14.21 7.93 -3.91
C LYS A 34 14.39 8.91 -5.07
N PRO A 35 14.64 8.48 -6.33
CA PRO A 35 14.86 9.43 -7.42
C PRO A 35 13.64 10.31 -7.69
N ILE A 36 12.42 9.77 -7.57
CA ILE A 36 11.18 10.50 -7.79
C ILE A 36 10.88 11.44 -6.63
N LEU A 37 11.07 10.97 -5.39
CA LEU A 37 10.89 11.79 -4.19
C LEU A 37 11.85 12.99 -4.20
N MET A 38 13.15 12.76 -4.46
CA MET A 38 14.14 13.84 -4.58
C MET A 38 13.74 14.85 -5.66
N LYS A 39 13.28 14.39 -6.82
CA LYS A 39 12.87 15.29 -7.91
C LYS A 39 11.63 16.11 -7.52
N LYS A 40 10.62 15.49 -6.87
CA LYS A 40 9.41 16.20 -6.39
C LYS A 40 9.71 17.22 -5.29
N LEU A 41 10.71 16.96 -4.45
CA LEU A 41 11.14 17.91 -3.41
C LEU A 41 11.84 19.14 -4.02
N ASN A 42 12.54 18.96 -5.14
CA ASN A 42 13.33 20.03 -5.77
C ASN A 42 12.54 20.83 -6.81
N SER A 43 11.56 20.24 -7.49
CA SER A 43 10.76 20.92 -8.52
C SER A 43 9.36 20.33 -8.66
N ALA A 44 8.41 21.19 -9.02
CA ALA A 44 7.06 20.78 -9.42
C ALA A 44 7.05 20.13 -10.82
N ASP A 45 7.99 20.53 -11.68
CA ASP A 45 8.02 20.13 -13.08
C ASP A 45 8.41 18.67 -13.25
N ARG A 46 7.76 18.04 -14.22
CA ARG A 46 8.05 16.66 -14.57
C ARG A 46 9.47 16.55 -15.14
N PRO A 47 10.32 15.66 -14.59
CA PRO A 47 11.65 15.40 -15.13
C PRO A 47 11.57 14.96 -16.59
N SER A 48 12.55 15.36 -17.39
CA SER A 48 12.61 14.93 -18.79
C SER A 48 12.87 13.43 -18.90
N TRP A 49 12.54 12.85 -20.05
CA TRP A 49 12.81 11.43 -20.29
C TRP A 49 14.29 11.08 -20.16
N GLN A 50 15.19 11.96 -20.63
CA GLN A 50 16.65 11.75 -20.54
C GLN A 50 17.12 11.55 -19.10
N GLN A 51 16.51 12.27 -18.14
CA GLN A 51 16.83 12.15 -16.72
C GLN A 51 16.31 10.87 -16.06
N ILE A 52 15.39 10.15 -16.71
CA ILE A 52 14.66 8.99 -16.16
C ILE A 52 14.96 7.71 -16.94
N ALA A 53 15.39 7.81 -18.20
CA ALA A 53 15.80 6.69 -19.03
C ALA A 53 16.80 5.72 -18.38
N PRO A 54 17.81 6.14 -17.60
CA PRO A 54 18.73 5.19 -16.95
C PRO A 54 18.14 4.50 -15.70
N GLU A 55 16.98 4.96 -15.21
CA GLU A 55 16.38 4.47 -13.98
C GLU A 55 15.70 3.10 -14.14
N SER A 56 15.42 2.46 -13.00
CA SER A 56 14.72 1.18 -12.95
C SER A 56 13.31 1.23 -13.56
N PRO A 57 12.74 0.10 -14.02
CA PRO A 57 11.34 0.04 -14.47
C PRO A 57 10.33 0.55 -13.43
N ALA A 58 10.60 0.30 -12.14
CA ALA A 58 9.76 0.79 -11.05
C ALA A 58 9.79 2.31 -10.95
N THR A 59 10.99 2.92 -11.00
CA THR A 59 11.17 4.37 -11.01
C THR A 59 10.46 5.00 -12.20
N LYS A 60 10.63 4.42 -13.40
CA LYS A 60 9.95 4.85 -14.64
C LYS A 60 8.44 4.79 -14.50
N ARG A 61 7.91 3.76 -13.82
CA ARG A 61 6.47 3.65 -13.55
C ARG A 61 5.97 4.77 -12.65
N TYR A 62 6.71 5.12 -11.61
CA TYR A 62 6.37 6.27 -10.75
C TYR A 62 6.48 7.59 -11.52
N TRP A 63 7.50 7.76 -12.37
CA TRP A 63 7.60 8.93 -13.26
C TRP A 63 6.43 9.03 -14.23
N ALA A 64 5.93 7.92 -14.77
CA ALA A 64 4.73 7.93 -15.62
C ALA A 64 3.47 8.42 -14.89
N LEU A 65 3.47 8.33 -13.55
CA LEU A 65 2.39 8.78 -12.68
C LEU A 65 2.63 10.20 -12.12
N TRP A 66 3.65 10.93 -12.60
CA TRP A 66 4.14 12.17 -12.00
C TRP A 66 3.05 13.17 -11.61
N ASP A 67 2.07 13.39 -12.50
CA ASP A 67 1.01 14.39 -12.32
C ASP A 67 0.03 14.00 -11.21
N SER A 68 -0.08 12.69 -10.94
CA SER A 68 -0.83 12.14 -9.81
C SER A 68 -0.01 12.04 -8.51
N LEU A 69 1.29 12.32 -8.55
CA LEU A 69 2.15 12.23 -7.38
C LEU A 69 2.25 13.57 -6.65
N HIS A 70 2.00 13.55 -5.34
CA HIS A 70 2.00 14.73 -4.48
C HIS A 70 2.78 14.47 -3.21
N LEU A 71 3.41 15.52 -2.69
CA LEU A 71 4.06 15.50 -1.39
C LEU A 71 3.08 15.91 -0.30
N LYS A 72 3.13 15.21 0.83
CA LYS A 72 2.45 15.58 2.07
C LYS A 72 3.42 15.38 3.22
N ASP A 73 3.75 16.45 3.93
CA ASP A 73 4.76 16.42 5.01
C ASP A 73 6.07 15.73 4.57
N GLY A 74 6.47 15.98 3.32
CA GLY A 74 7.66 15.39 2.72
C GLY A 74 7.55 13.93 2.27
N VAL A 75 6.39 13.28 2.45
CA VAL A 75 6.10 11.91 2.03
C VAL A 75 5.42 11.91 0.67
N LEU A 76 5.82 10.97 -0.20
CA LEU A 76 5.23 10.80 -1.52
C LEU A 76 3.92 10.00 -1.46
N TYR A 77 2.85 10.61 -1.96
CA TYR A 77 1.54 10.01 -2.16
C TYR A 77 1.13 10.05 -3.63
N ARG A 78 0.20 9.17 -4.01
CA ARG A 78 -0.53 9.21 -5.26
C ARG A 78 -1.97 9.63 -5.02
N ARG A 79 -2.44 10.59 -5.79
CA ARG A 79 -3.86 10.91 -5.95
C ARG A 79 -4.47 9.87 -6.91
N TRP A 80 -5.41 9.09 -6.41
CA TRP A 80 -6.12 8.08 -7.20
C TRP A 80 -7.58 8.50 -7.34
N GLU A 81 -7.99 8.89 -8.55
CA GLU A 81 -9.37 9.25 -8.85
C GLU A 81 -10.26 8.00 -8.85
N ILE A 82 -11.48 8.18 -8.35
CA ILE A 82 -12.54 7.18 -8.41
C ILE A 82 -13.21 7.30 -9.80
N ASP A 83 -13.69 6.18 -10.35
CA ASP A 83 -14.09 6.05 -11.77
C ASP A 83 -15.16 7.05 -12.24
N ASP A 84 -15.94 7.64 -11.33
CA ASP A 84 -16.97 8.64 -11.63
C ASP A 84 -16.44 10.10 -11.59
N GLY A 85 -15.15 10.29 -11.29
CA GLY A 85 -14.52 11.61 -11.14
C GLY A 85 -15.02 12.42 -9.94
N SER A 86 -15.93 11.87 -9.12
CA SER A 86 -16.57 12.60 -8.02
C SER A 86 -15.66 12.77 -6.82
N ALA A 87 -14.69 11.88 -6.66
CA ALA A 87 -13.79 11.85 -5.52
C ALA A 87 -12.43 11.26 -5.90
N TYR A 88 -11.47 11.44 -4.99
CA TYR A 88 -10.17 10.82 -5.09
C TYR A 88 -9.74 10.31 -3.73
N ARG A 89 -8.81 9.36 -3.74
CA ARG A 89 -8.18 8.78 -2.55
C ARG A 89 -6.68 9.02 -2.59
N TRP A 90 -6.11 9.15 -1.41
CA TRP A 90 -4.67 9.24 -1.25
C TRP A 90 -4.09 7.86 -1.01
N GLN A 91 -3.25 7.42 -1.93
CA GLN A 91 -2.48 6.19 -1.81
C GLN A 91 -1.06 6.52 -1.37
N LEU A 92 -0.61 6.01 -0.24
CA LEU A 92 0.79 6.11 0.17
C LEU A 92 1.66 5.31 -0.81
N ILE A 93 2.73 5.93 -1.33
CA ILE A 93 3.73 5.19 -2.11
C ILE A 93 4.57 4.36 -1.14
N LEU A 94 4.29 3.07 -1.07
CA LEU A 94 4.82 2.21 -0.02
C LEU A 94 6.24 1.73 -0.36
N PRO A 95 7.25 1.98 0.51
CA PRO A 95 8.58 1.40 0.33
C PRO A 95 8.55 -0.11 0.58
N LYS A 96 9.43 -0.85 -0.09
CA LYS A 96 9.42 -2.32 -0.05
C LYS A 96 9.57 -2.91 1.36
N SER A 97 10.28 -2.21 2.25
CA SER A 97 10.46 -2.60 3.65
C SER A 97 9.16 -2.68 4.45
N ARG A 98 8.12 -1.94 4.04
CA ARG A 98 6.81 -1.90 4.72
C ARG A 98 5.76 -2.81 4.10
N ILE A 99 6.01 -3.35 2.91
CA ILE A 99 5.09 -4.28 2.23
C ILE A 99 4.74 -5.49 3.12
N PRO A 100 5.68 -6.17 3.80
CA PRO A 100 5.33 -7.33 4.63
C PRO A 100 4.37 -7.00 5.78
N GLU A 101 4.47 -5.79 6.34
CA GLU A 101 3.61 -5.33 7.43
C GLU A 101 2.16 -5.17 6.94
N VAL A 102 1.98 -4.45 5.83
CA VAL A 102 0.67 -4.29 5.16
C VAL A 102 0.09 -5.64 4.74
N LEU A 103 0.91 -6.54 4.18
CA LEU A 103 0.46 -7.87 3.78
C LEU A 103 0.07 -8.73 5.00
N ARG A 104 0.75 -8.62 6.13
CA ARG A 104 0.40 -9.40 7.33
C ARG A 104 -0.95 -8.98 7.91
N GLU A 105 -1.23 -7.70 8.04
CA GLU A 105 -2.56 -7.24 8.52
C GLU A 105 -3.70 -7.69 7.61
N THR A 106 -3.39 -7.78 6.32
CA THR A 106 -4.36 -8.29 5.36
C THR A 106 -4.68 -9.77 5.57
N HIS A 107 -3.78 -10.55 6.20
CA HIS A 107 -4.01 -11.95 6.57
C HIS A 107 -4.96 -12.11 7.74
N ASP A 108 -4.74 -11.34 8.81
CA ASP A 108 -5.47 -11.49 10.07
C ASP A 108 -6.95 -11.11 9.92
N SER A 109 -7.28 -10.34 8.88
CA SER A 109 -8.64 -9.96 8.51
C SER A 109 -9.29 -10.83 7.41
N ALA A 110 -8.53 -11.72 6.75
CA ALA A 110 -8.95 -12.47 5.56
C ALA A 110 -9.44 -13.91 5.83
N SER A 111 -10.07 -14.16 6.97
CA SER A 111 -10.58 -15.49 7.38
C SER A 111 -11.68 -16.10 6.47
N GLY A 112 -11.90 -15.59 5.25
CA GLY A 112 -12.98 -15.95 4.34
C GLY A 112 -12.54 -16.25 2.90
N GLY A 113 -11.65 -17.22 2.67
CA GLY A 113 -11.36 -17.80 1.35
C GLY A 113 -10.95 -16.81 0.23
N HIS A 114 -11.11 -17.23 -1.03
CA HIS A 114 -10.72 -16.43 -2.22
C HIS A 114 -11.47 -15.08 -2.33
N PHE A 115 -12.71 -15.03 -1.86
CA PHE A 115 -13.47 -13.77 -1.83
C PHE A 115 -12.88 -12.78 -0.82
N GLY A 116 -12.35 -13.28 0.31
CA GLY A 116 -11.55 -12.52 1.26
C GLY A 116 -10.32 -11.91 0.60
N ILE A 117 -9.57 -12.69 -0.20
CA ILE A 117 -8.37 -12.24 -0.91
C ILE A 117 -8.64 -11.01 -1.80
N MET A 118 -9.68 -11.06 -2.64
CA MET A 118 -10.01 -9.94 -3.53
C MET A 118 -10.47 -8.69 -2.76
N LYS A 119 -11.33 -8.88 -1.75
CA LYS A 119 -11.78 -7.79 -0.88
C LYS A 119 -10.60 -7.11 -0.19
N THR A 120 -9.63 -7.90 0.23
CA THR A 120 -8.43 -7.46 0.90
C THR A 120 -7.46 -6.74 -0.04
N LEU A 121 -7.24 -7.24 -1.25
CA LEU A 121 -6.49 -6.54 -2.29
C LEU A 121 -7.09 -5.16 -2.58
N ASN A 122 -8.42 -5.10 -2.69
CA ASN A 122 -9.13 -3.84 -2.94
C ASN A 122 -8.89 -2.87 -1.78
N LYS A 123 -9.10 -3.27 -0.52
CA LYS A 123 -8.79 -2.43 0.66
C LYS A 123 -7.35 -1.94 0.71
N THR A 124 -6.39 -2.76 0.31
CA THR A 124 -4.97 -2.34 0.22
C THR A 124 -4.80 -1.25 -0.83
N ARG A 125 -5.41 -1.40 -2.01
CA ARG A 125 -5.38 -0.39 -3.07
C ARG A 125 -6.09 0.91 -2.67
N GLU A 126 -7.02 0.90 -1.73
CA GLU A 126 -7.66 2.13 -1.27
C GLU A 126 -6.66 3.08 -0.58
N ARG A 127 -5.58 2.53 -0.01
CA ARG A 127 -4.65 3.25 0.88
C ARG A 127 -3.19 3.23 0.44
N PHE A 128 -2.81 2.27 -0.39
CA PHE A 128 -1.41 2.03 -0.75
C PHE A 128 -1.23 1.83 -2.25
N TYR A 129 -0.04 2.22 -2.71
CA TYR A 129 0.43 1.91 -4.04
C TYR A 129 1.91 1.54 -4.00
N TRP A 130 2.30 0.49 -4.71
CA TRP A 130 3.68 0.21 -5.05
C TRP A 130 3.77 -0.51 -6.39
N TYR A 131 4.95 -0.44 -7.01
CA TYR A 131 5.23 -1.15 -8.24
C TYR A 131 5.00 -2.66 -8.07
N ARG A 132 4.13 -3.24 -8.91
CA ARG A 132 3.72 -4.67 -8.88
C ARG A 132 2.91 -5.12 -7.67
N LEU A 133 2.20 -4.20 -7.00
CA LEU A 133 1.27 -4.49 -5.89
C LEU A 133 0.44 -5.77 -6.08
N ARG A 134 -0.23 -5.90 -7.22
CA ARG A 134 -1.05 -7.10 -7.50
C ARG A 134 -0.23 -8.39 -7.50
N ALA A 135 0.92 -8.39 -8.16
CA ALA A 135 1.74 -9.59 -8.29
C ALA A 135 2.38 -9.98 -6.95
N ASP A 136 2.81 -8.99 -6.16
CA ASP A 136 3.35 -9.22 -4.82
C ASP A 136 2.27 -9.77 -3.88
N PHE A 137 1.05 -9.22 -3.95
CA PHE A 137 -0.09 -9.71 -3.19
C PHE A 137 -0.47 -11.15 -3.56
N GLU A 138 -0.60 -11.46 -4.86
CA GLU A 138 -0.89 -12.82 -5.34
C GLU A 138 0.22 -13.82 -4.97
N LYS A 139 1.49 -13.40 -5.01
CA LYS A 139 2.61 -14.21 -4.54
C LYS A 139 2.47 -14.52 -3.05
N TRP A 140 2.21 -13.50 -2.25
CA TRP A 140 2.04 -13.63 -0.80
C TRP A 140 0.88 -14.56 -0.42
N CYS A 141 -0.28 -14.45 -1.08
CA CYS A 141 -1.39 -15.38 -0.85
C CYS A 141 -1.03 -16.85 -1.13
N ARG A 142 -0.27 -17.11 -2.21
CA ARG A 142 0.19 -18.48 -2.52
C ARG A 142 1.14 -19.02 -1.45
N GLU A 143 2.04 -18.18 -0.94
CA GLU A 143 2.98 -18.54 0.12
C GLU A 143 2.25 -18.83 1.44
N CYS A 144 1.23 -18.05 1.80
CA CYS A 144 0.37 -18.29 2.96
C CYS A 144 -0.40 -19.60 2.85
N HIS A 145 -1.07 -19.88 1.72
CA HIS A 145 -1.79 -21.15 1.54
C HIS A 145 -0.85 -22.36 1.56
N SER A 146 0.35 -22.25 0.98
CA SER A 146 1.37 -23.28 1.08
C SER A 146 1.81 -23.52 2.54
N TRP A 147 1.88 -22.48 3.35
CA TRP A 147 2.20 -22.58 4.77
C TRP A 147 1.06 -23.19 5.60
N GLU A 148 -0.19 -22.82 5.34
CA GLU A 148 -1.37 -23.40 5.99
C GLU A 148 -1.51 -24.89 5.69
N ALA A 149 -1.36 -25.30 4.44
CA ALA A 149 -1.40 -26.71 4.04
C ALA A 149 -0.30 -27.55 4.72
N ARG A 150 0.85 -26.94 5.00
CA ARG A 150 1.98 -27.58 5.72
C ARG A 150 1.75 -27.72 7.22
N LYS A 151 0.83 -26.96 7.83
CA LYS A 151 0.57 -27.04 9.28
C LYS A 151 -0.20 -28.30 9.73
N GLY A 152 -0.61 -29.16 8.79
CA GLY A 152 -1.37 -30.38 9.08
C GLY A 152 -2.78 -30.09 9.63
N PRO A 153 -3.64 -31.11 9.76
CA PRO A 153 -4.98 -30.92 10.31
C PRO A 153 -4.88 -30.37 11.73
N LYS A 154 -5.52 -29.23 12.01
CA LYS A 154 -5.72 -28.79 13.41
C LYS A 154 -6.56 -29.87 14.09
N THR A 155 -5.97 -30.58 15.05
CA THR A 155 -6.69 -31.58 15.84
C THR A 155 -7.84 -30.87 16.55
N ARG A 156 -9.08 -31.16 16.15
CA ARG A 156 -10.26 -30.76 16.91
C ARG A 156 -10.23 -31.57 18.20
N THR A 157 -9.90 -30.94 19.32
CA THR A 157 -10.16 -31.51 20.64
C THR A 157 -11.67 -31.71 20.74
N LYS A 158 -12.14 -32.96 20.61
CA LYS A 158 -13.53 -33.31 20.89
C LYS A 158 -13.78 -32.95 22.35
N GLY A 159 -14.73 -32.05 22.57
CA GLY A 159 -15.27 -31.79 23.91
C GLY A 159 -15.74 -33.11 24.50
N ARG A 160 -15.21 -33.44 25.66
CA ARG A 160 -15.61 -34.61 26.44
C ARG A 160 -16.94 -34.29 27.11
N LEU A 161 -17.96 -35.08 26.79
CA LEU A 161 -19.26 -35.09 27.46
C LEU A 161 -19.10 -35.47 28.94
#